data_AF-B7RLN8-F1
#
_entry.id   AF-B7RLN8-F1
#
_cell.length_a   1.000
_cell.length_b   1.000
_cell.length_c   1.000
_cell.angle_alpha   90.00
_cell.angle_beta   90.00
_cell.angle_gamma   90.00
#
_symmetry.space_group_name_H-M   'P 1'
#
loop_
_entity.id
_entity.type
_entity.pdbx_description
1 polymer ?
#
loop_
_entity_poly.entity_id
_entity_poly.type
_entity_poly.pdbx_seq_one_letter_code
_entity_poly.pdbx_strand_id
1 'polypeptide(L)'
;MATIHQESKFIADARTPFRYVIGVIPMGRQSSAFGYGQALDATWDEYLSETGKRSAKRDRIRDASDFMGWYMTKSRAKNGIALHDARNQYLAYHEGNTGFSRQSYNGKPWLVTVASKVQQRADMYQGQIAGCRLSRW
;
A
#
# COMPACT_ATOMS: atom_id res chain seq x y z
N MET A 1 4.64 -2.47 7.08
CA MET A 1 5.28 -3.67 6.48
C MET A 1 4.28 -4.63 5.84
N ALA A 2 3.18 -5.03 6.50
CA ALA A 2 2.21 -5.96 5.92
C ALA A 2 1.56 -5.45 4.61
N THR A 3 1.22 -4.16 4.54
CA THR A 3 0.76 -3.50 3.32
C THR A 3 1.82 -3.54 2.22
N ILE A 4 3.06 -3.14 2.51
CA ILE A 4 4.18 -3.18 1.54
C ILE A 4 4.43 -4.61 1.03
N HIS A 5 4.36 -5.63 1.91
CA HIS A 5 4.46 -7.03 1.47
C HIS A 5 3.28 -7.45 0.58
N GLN A 6 2.07 -6.98 0.84
CA GLN A 6 0.93 -7.30 -0.02
C GLN A 6 1.05 -6.59 -1.38
N GLU A 7 1.48 -5.34 -1.36
CA GLU A 7 1.60 -4.45 -2.52
C GLU A 7 2.88 -4.68 -3.34
N SER A 8 3.88 -5.39 -2.82
CA SER A 8 5.09 -5.65 -3.64
C SER A 8 5.84 -6.91 -3.28
N LYS A 9 5.45 -7.64 -2.23
CA LYS A 9 6.27 -8.70 -1.62
C LYS A 9 7.71 -8.23 -1.32
N PHE A 10 7.89 -6.93 -1.04
CA PHE A 10 9.20 -6.28 -0.89
C PHE A 10 10.07 -6.25 -2.17
N ILE A 11 9.48 -6.49 -3.34
CA ILE A 11 10.16 -6.37 -4.63
C ILE A 11 10.15 -4.88 -5.03
N ALA A 12 11.34 -4.27 -5.07
CA ALA A 12 11.55 -2.87 -5.43
C ALA A 12 11.10 -2.52 -6.88
N ASP A 13 10.88 -3.54 -7.71
CA ASP A 13 10.47 -3.43 -9.11
C ASP A 13 9.18 -4.24 -9.39
N ALA A 14 8.15 -4.09 -8.55
CA ALA A 14 6.82 -4.64 -8.81
C ALA A 14 6.16 -3.90 -10.00
N ARG A 15 6.55 -4.25 -11.22
CA ARG A 15 5.91 -3.84 -12.49
C ARG A 15 4.84 -4.86 -12.87
N THR A 16 3.67 -4.39 -13.30
CA THR A 16 2.63 -5.26 -13.87
C THR A 16 3.15 -5.99 -15.12
N PRO A 17 2.84 -7.28 -15.33
CA PRO A 17 3.22 -8.00 -16.53
C PRO A 17 2.59 -7.38 -17.79
N PHE A 18 3.33 -7.37 -18.92
CA PHE A 18 2.80 -6.96 -20.22
C PHE A 18 1.64 -7.88 -20.64
N ARG A 19 0.57 -7.32 -21.24
CA ARG A 19 -0.43 -8.12 -21.97
C ARG A 19 0.12 -8.46 -23.36
N TYR A 20 0.27 -9.75 -23.62
CA TYR A 20 0.43 -10.31 -24.96
C TYR A 20 -0.95 -10.68 -25.50
N VAL A 21 -1.26 -10.34 -26.75
CA VAL A 21 -2.42 -10.92 -27.44
C VAL A 21 -1.89 -12.09 -28.26
N ILE A 22 -2.41 -13.30 -28.01
CA ILE A 22 -1.97 -14.58 -28.61
C ILE A 22 -0.46 -14.84 -28.40
N GLY A 23 -0.02 -14.78 -27.15
CA GLY A 23 1.24 -15.36 -26.68
C GLY A 23 2.57 -14.76 -27.17
N VAL A 24 2.63 -13.92 -28.22
CA VAL A 24 3.92 -13.47 -28.78
C VAL A 24 3.96 -12.03 -29.36
N ILE A 25 2.85 -11.28 -29.43
CA ILE A 25 2.85 -9.94 -30.06
C ILE A 25 2.62 -8.81 -29.02
N PRO A 26 3.55 -7.84 -28.83
CA PRO A 26 3.40 -6.72 -27.90
C PRO A 26 2.60 -5.56 -28.51
N MET A 27 1.44 -5.21 -27.93
CA MET A 27 0.49 -4.21 -28.48
C MET A 27 0.40 -2.90 -27.68
N GLY A 28 1.50 -2.44 -27.08
CA GLY A 28 1.51 -1.17 -26.35
C GLY A 28 0.67 -1.15 -25.06
N ARG A 29 0.68 -0.01 -24.34
CA ARG A 29 0.10 0.13 -22.99
C ARG A 29 -1.25 0.85 -23.03
N GLN A 30 -2.24 0.34 -22.30
CA GLN A 30 -3.60 0.91 -22.30
C GLN A 30 -3.84 2.10 -21.34
N SER A 31 -2.87 2.53 -20.51
CA SER A 31 -2.91 3.81 -19.75
C SER A 31 -1.61 4.04 -18.95
N SER A 32 -1.43 5.25 -18.41
CA SER A 32 -0.25 5.76 -17.68
C SER A 32 -0.05 5.21 -16.25
N ALA A 33 -0.77 4.17 -15.83
CA ALA A 33 -0.66 3.62 -14.48
C ALA A 33 0.70 2.93 -14.23
N PHE A 34 1.49 3.42 -13.27
CA PHE A 34 2.74 2.81 -12.80
C PHE A 34 2.65 2.54 -11.28
N GLY A 35 2.93 1.30 -10.85
CA GLY A 35 2.63 0.88 -9.48
C GLY A 35 1.11 0.67 -9.23
N TYR A 36 0.72 0.28 -8.01
CA TYR A 36 -0.58 -0.34 -7.66
C TYR A 36 -1.90 0.41 -7.98
N GLY A 37 -1.89 1.51 -8.71
CA GLY A 37 -3.10 2.18 -9.20
C GLY A 37 -2.85 3.66 -9.40
N GLN A 38 -3.40 4.25 -10.46
CA GLN A 38 -3.23 5.67 -10.82
C GLN A 38 -3.49 6.68 -9.66
N ALA A 39 -4.15 6.27 -8.58
CA ALA A 39 -4.30 7.05 -7.35
C ALA A 39 -2.99 7.30 -6.60
N LEU A 40 -2.01 6.38 -6.68
CA LEU A 40 -0.71 6.53 -6.03
C LEU A 40 0.16 7.59 -6.69
N ASP A 41 -0.02 7.84 -8.00
CA ASP A 41 0.73 8.89 -8.69
C ASP A 41 0.41 10.29 -8.13
N ALA A 42 -0.87 10.65 -8.09
CA ALA A 42 -1.30 11.94 -7.54
C ALA A 42 -1.05 12.05 -6.02
N THR A 43 -1.23 10.94 -5.29
CA THR A 43 -1.03 10.90 -3.84
C THR A 43 0.45 11.01 -3.47
N TRP A 44 1.36 10.50 -4.30
CA TRP A 44 2.79 10.67 -4.11
C TRP A 44 3.25 12.10 -4.33
N ASP A 45 2.70 12.79 -5.32
CA ASP A 45 3.04 14.20 -5.55
C ASP A 45 2.57 15.07 -4.37
N GLU A 46 1.40 14.78 -3.81
CA GLU A 46 0.93 15.37 -2.54
C GLU A 46 1.93 15.10 -1.41
N TYR A 47 2.41 13.86 -1.27
CA TYR A 47 3.45 13.52 -0.30
C TYR A 47 4.75 14.30 -0.52
N LEU A 48 5.26 14.39 -1.75
CA LEU A 48 6.49 15.14 -2.05
C LEU A 48 6.32 16.63 -1.71
N SER A 49 5.16 17.19 -2.01
CA SER A 49 4.82 18.58 -1.73
C SER A 49 4.73 18.85 -0.22
N GLU A 50 4.00 18.02 0.53
CA GLU A 50 3.78 18.22 1.97
C GLU A 50 5.00 17.91 2.83
N THR A 51 5.84 16.95 2.40
CA THR A 51 7.03 16.55 3.16
C THR A 51 8.31 17.27 2.73
N GLY A 52 8.28 18.00 1.61
CA GLY A 52 9.44 18.67 1.04
C GLY A 52 10.51 17.72 0.47
N LYS A 53 10.22 16.41 0.36
CA LYS A 53 11.18 15.36 -0.01
C LYS A 53 11.36 15.22 -1.52
N ARG A 54 11.75 16.30 -2.21
CA ARG A 54 11.83 16.39 -3.68
C ARG A 54 12.71 15.31 -4.36
N SER A 55 13.61 14.67 -3.62
CA SER A 55 14.51 13.60 -4.11
C SER A 55 14.12 12.18 -3.67
N ALA A 56 12.95 12.02 -3.02
CA ALA A 56 12.41 10.71 -2.66
C ALA A 56 12.05 9.93 -3.93
N LYS A 57 12.34 8.63 -3.92
CA LYS A 57 12.07 7.74 -5.06
C LYS A 57 11.23 6.55 -4.60
N ARG A 58 10.15 6.26 -5.33
CA ARG A 58 9.17 5.20 -4.99
C ARG A 58 9.77 3.79 -4.97
N ASP A 59 10.86 3.60 -5.70
CA ASP A 59 11.60 2.33 -5.79
C ASP A 59 12.54 2.10 -4.60
N ARG A 60 12.80 3.13 -3.77
CA ARG A 60 13.56 2.98 -2.53
C ARG A 60 12.65 2.57 -1.40
N ILE A 61 12.94 1.43 -0.80
CA ILE A 61 12.17 0.89 0.33
C ILE A 61 11.99 1.87 1.49
N ARG A 62 12.99 2.71 1.76
CA ARG A 62 12.93 3.75 2.81
C ARG A 62 11.89 4.82 2.47
N ASP A 63 11.95 5.35 1.26
CA ASP A 63 11.06 6.42 0.80
C ASP A 63 9.61 5.89 0.64
N ALA A 64 9.46 4.67 0.14
CA ALA A 64 8.16 3.99 0.07
C ALA A 64 7.57 3.75 1.47
N SER A 65 8.37 3.30 2.44
CA SER A 65 7.90 3.08 3.81
C SER A 65 7.48 4.37 4.50
N ASP A 66 8.22 5.45 4.28
CA ASP A 66 7.88 6.77 4.80
C ASP A 66 6.57 7.31 4.22
N PHE A 67 6.40 7.21 2.89
CA PHE A 67 5.15 7.51 2.20
C PHE A 67 3.95 6.75 2.79
N MET A 68 4.11 5.43 3.02
CA MET A 68 3.05 4.63 3.65
C MET A 68 2.70 5.14 5.05
N GLY A 69 3.70 5.52 5.85
CA GLY A 69 3.49 6.09 7.18
C GLY A 69 2.78 7.45 7.14
N TRP A 70 3.17 8.32 6.20
CA TRP A 70 2.49 9.58 5.94
C TRP A 70 1.01 9.36 5.56
N TYR A 71 0.73 8.42 4.65
CA TYR A 71 -0.64 8.10 4.23
C TYR A 71 -1.49 7.56 5.38
N MET A 72 -0.93 6.65 6.19
CA MET A 72 -1.62 6.11 7.37
C MET A 72 -1.91 7.19 8.41
N THR A 73 -1.03 8.18 8.55
CA THR A 73 -1.25 9.34 9.43
C THR A 73 -2.40 10.20 8.93
N LYS A 74 -2.48 10.46 7.62
CA LYS A 74 -3.66 11.12 7.02
C LYS A 74 -4.94 10.31 7.22
N SER A 75 -4.86 9.00 7.07
CA SER A 75 -6.01 8.10 7.23
C SER A 75 -6.51 8.09 8.68
N ARG A 76 -5.62 8.13 9.66
CA ARG A 76 -5.96 8.35 11.07
C ARG A 76 -6.66 9.70 11.26
N ALA A 77 -6.10 10.78 10.71
CA ALA A 77 -6.66 12.12 10.88
C ALA A 77 -8.04 12.28 10.23
N LYS A 78 -8.25 11.70 9.04
CA LYS A 78 -9.50 11.83 8.27
C LYS A 78 -10.59 10.86 8.70
N ASN A 79 -10.21 9.61 8.99
CA ASN A 79 -11.16 8.50 9.18
C ASN A 79 -11.09 7.89 10.59
N GLY A 80 -10.25 8.40 11.49
CA GLY A 80 -10.10 7.86 12.85
C GLY A 80 -9.44 6.48 12.92
N ILE A 81 -8.88 5.98 11.81
CA ILE A 81 -8.31 4.64 11.75
C ILE A 81 -7.03 4.60 12.58
N ALA A 82 -6.96 3.70 13.56
CA ALA A 82 -5.76 3.54 14.37
C ALA A 82 -4.56 3.12 13.51
N LEU A 83 -3.35 3.57 13.85
CA LEU A 83 -2.14 3.22 13.09
C LEU A 83 -1.81 1.72 13.13
N HIS A 84 -2.28 1.00 14.17
CA HIS A 84 -2.12 -0.44 14.31
C HIS A 84 -3.26 -1.25 13.68
N ASP A 85 -4.31 -0.60 13.18
CA ASP A 85 -5.42 -1.25 12.49
C ASP A 85 -5.05 -1.51 11.02
N ALA A 86 -4.25 -2.53 10.79
CA ALA A 86 -3.70 -2.83 9.47
C ALA A 86 -4.78 -3.11 8.44
N ARG A 87 -5.90 -3.73 8.85
CA ARG A 87 -7.06 -4.00 7.99
C ARG A 87 -7.65 -2.70 7.43
N ASN A 88 -8.05 -1.78 8.30
CA ASN A 88 -8.73 -0.57 7.87
C ASN A 88 -7.77 0.42 7.21
N GLN A 89 -6.51 0.46 7.63
CA GLN A 89 -5.47 1.21 6.93
C GLN A 89 -5.28 0.71 5.49
N TYR A 90 -5.36 -0.61 5.26
CA TYR A 90 -5.31 -1.18 3.92
C TYR A 90 -6.52 -0.80 3.07
N LEU A 91 -7.73 -0.89 3.64
CA LEU A 91 -8.95 -0.50 2.94
C LEU A 91 -8.95 0.99 2.56
N ALA A 92 -8.49 1.86 3.46
CA ALA A 92 -8.34 3.30 3.19
C ALA A 92 -7.30 3.57 2.11
N TYR A 93 -6.18 2.85 2.14
CA TYR A 93 -5.15 2.96 1.12
C TYR A 93 -5.65 2.55 -0.27
N HIS A 94 -6.40 1.45 -0.35
CA HIS A 94 -6.91 0.92 -1.61
C HIS A 94 -8.07 1.75 -2.21
N GLU A 95 -9.06 2.13 -1.39
CA GLU A 95 -10.24 2.86 -1.85
C GLU A 95 -10.03 4.38 -1.88
N GLY A 96 -8.93 4.87 -1.29
CA GLY A 96 -8.77 6.26 -0.92
C GLY A 96 -9.55 6.61 0.35
N ASN A 97 -9.10 7.65 1.06
CA ASN A 97 -9.72 8.09 2.32
C ASN A 97 -11.23 8.40 2.18
N THR A 98 -11.64 9.05 1.08
CA THR A 98 -13.05 9.36 0.81
C THR A 98 -13.86 8.09 0.49
N GLY A 99 -13.30 7.17 -0.31
CA GLY A 99 -13.96 5.91 -0.64
C GLY A 99 -14.18 5.03 0.59
N PHE A 100 -13.17 4.97 1.47
CA PHE A 100 -13.28 4.29 2.76
C PHE A 100 -14.35 4.89 3.66
N SER A 101 -14.40 6.22 3.79
CA SER A 101 -15.45 6.91 4.56
C SER A 101 -16.85 6.58 4.04
N ARG A 102 -17.00 6.45 2.72
CA ARG A 102 -18.24 6.01 2.05
C ARG A 102 -18.45 4.49 2.03
N GLN A 103 -17.54 3.73 2.64
CA GLN A 103 -17.56 2.26 2.70
C GLN A 103 -17.68 1.56 1.34
N SER A 104 -17.04 2.12 0.29
CA SER A 104 -17.12 1.56 -1.07
C SER A 104 -16.56 0.14 -1.19
N TYR A 105 -15.72 -0.28 -0.23
CA TYR A 105 -15.20 -1.65 -0.13
C TYR A 105 -16.27 -2.70 0.15
N ASN A 106 -17.45 -2.33 0.67
CA ASN A 106 -18.55 -3.28 0.91
C ASN A 106 -19.06 -3.92 -0.39
N GLY A 107 -18.93 -3.22 -1.52
CA GLY A 107 -19.24 -3.76 -2.84
C GLY A 107 -18.16 -4.69 -3.42
N LYS A 108 -17.04 -4.90 -2.71
CA LYS A 108 -15.87 -5.66 -3.17
C LYS A 108 -15.50 -6.76 -2.14
N PRO A 109 -16.22 -7.90 -2.09
CA PRO A 109 -15.95 -8.96 -1.12
C PRO A 109 -14.51 -9.49 -1.16
N TRP A 110 -13.91 -9.51 -2.36
CA TRP A 110 -12.51 -9.89 -2.54
C TRP A 110 -11.55 -8.96 -1.79
N LEU A 111 -11.84 -7.64 -1.76
CA LEU A 111 -10.99 -6.64 -1.11
C LEU A 111 -11.04 -6.78 0.41
N VAL A 112 -12.24 -7.02 0.96
CA VAL A 112 -12.42 -7.31 2.39
C VAL A 112 -11.63 -8.56 2.81
N THR A 113 -11.61 -9.57 1.94
CA THR A 113 -10.81 -10.79 2.16
C THR A 113 -9.31 -10.49 2.14
N VAL A 114 -8.83 -9.68 1.20
CA VAL A 114 -7.41 -9.26 1.15
C VAL A 114 -7.03 -8.45 2.38
N ALA A 115 -7.87 -7.49 2.80
CA ALA A 115 -7.63 -6.70 4.01
C ALA A 115 -7.49 -7.57 5.26
N SER A 116 -8.29 -8.65 5.35
CA SER A 116 -8.19 -9.64 6.43
C SER A 116 -6.84 -10.37 6.42
N LYS A 117 -6.33 -10.74 5.23
CA LYS A 117 -4.99 -11.34 5.09
C LYS A 117 -3.87 -10.37 5.47
N VAL A 118 -4.04 -9.08 5.19
CA VAL A 118 -3.09 -8.03 5.61
C VAL A 118 -3.03 -7.94 7.13
N GLN A 119 -4.18 -7.99 7.82
CA GLN A 119 -4.22 -8.03 9.29
C GLN A 119 -3.47 -9.24 9.86
N GLN A 120 -3.78 -10.44 9.39
CA GLN A 120 -3.12 -11.67 9.85
C GLN A 120 -1.58 -11.59 9.71
N ARG A 121 -1.10 -11.00 8.61
CA ARG A 121 0.33 -10.79 8.39
C ARG A 121 0.92 -9.73 9.33
N ALA A 122 0.17 -8.68 9.63
CA ALA A 122 0.60 -7.67 10.61
C ALA A 122 0.75 -8.28 12.01
N ASP A 123 -0.21 -9.10 12.43
CA ASP A 123 -0.19 -9.79 13.72
C ASP A 123 1.02 -10.75 13.81
N MET A 124 1.28 -11.51 12.73
CA MET A 124 2.46 -12.37 12.62
C MET A 124 3.77 -11.58 12.78
N TYR A 125 3.92 -10.46 12.08
CA TYR A 125 5.12 -9.62 12.19
C TYR A 125 5.28 -9.00 13.58
N GLN A 126 4.17 -8.59 14.22
CA GLN A 126 4.19 -8.09 15.59
C GLN A 126 4.71 -9.16 16.56
N GLY A 127 4.23 -10.40 16.43
CA GLY A 127 4.73 -11.54 17.22
C GLY A 127 6.21 -11.81 16.99
N GLN A 128 6.68 -11.80 15.74
CA GLN A 128 8.10 -12.00 15.41
C GLN A 128 9.00 -10.92 16.02
N ILE A 129 8.60 -9.65 15.92
CA ILE A 129 9.37 -8.53 16.49
C ILE A 129 9.42 -8.62 18.01
N ALA A 130 8.31 -8.99 18.66
CA ALA A 130 8.28 -9.20 20.10
C ALA A 130 9.22 -10.33 20.52
N GLY A 131 9.23 -11.45 19.77
CA GLY A 131 10.14 -12.58 19.99
C GLY A 131 11.62 -12.22 19.82
N CYS A 132 11.98 -11.44 18.78
CA CYS A 132 13.36 -10.99 18.57
C CYS A 132 13.89 -10.05 19.66
N ARG A 133 13.01 -9.33 20.37
CA ARG A 133 13.40 -8.47 21.51
C ARG A 133 13.70 -9.28 22.76
N LEU A 134 13.11 -10.47 22.89
CA LEU A 134 13.32 -11.38 24.01
C LEU A 134 14.59 -12.24 23.87
N SER A 135 15.10 -12.42 22.65
CA SER A 135 16.31 -13.22 22.38
C SER A 135 17.63 -12.44 22.37
N ARG A 136 17.64 -11.17 22.78
CA ARG A 136 18.85 -10.33 22.93
C ARG A 136 19.42 -10.33 24.37
N TRP A 137 19.16 -11.38 25.14
CA TRP A 137 19.66 -11.58 26.51
C TRP A 137 20.62 -12.76 26.56
#